data_AF-A0A165EJ23-F1
#
_entry.id   AF-A0A165EJ23-F1
#
_cell.length_a   1.000
_cell.length_b   1.000
_cell.length_c   1.000
_cell.angle_alpha   90.00
_cell.angle_beta   90.00
_cell.angle_gamma   90.00
#
_symmetry.space_group_name_H-M   'P 1'
#
loop_
_entity.id
_entity.type
_entity.pdbx_description
1 polymer ?
#
loop_
_entity_poly.entity_id
_entity_poly.type
_entity_poly.pdbx_seq_one_letter_code
_entity_poly.pdbx_strand_id
1 'polypeptide(L)'
;MNVFTFVVVLWRLRQLLGGVSVQQVLEFCAFSRRLQPRIAWQELTHVGELDAPPKTLPQTVAVFLATAINVSPAQVSALWSALREVVWLPRFNPTTLSVPLVDDFSPFARLAQSFSLGEQPLYNPTKHYATLYTLGRGAFPALVVALHCRSCKATYHLNYYREHTEQGSEERVYYEGLPDVVQAEKHMLFEKQLCELFRAQTVHAHSSATANARTYDQALRRTTARSIGPYDPSPLRGEWVSDLFDLFALLLHHSEQRTLLRLPEDGHNQAERLFRAMQERNSFIARKGQPQWAHACNLCLKVLGPPGDQKMIHCAVTDGISIGRPCCAVHNCPLPLTNNRAHFCAAHAQEEELCAVQGCNSPRQSGRLTCGILEHRALEDKYKAPGKSFIQLTHRHRQAYERGGEDGEEVVEMELEEEEEGEQSEVVQLDPMPRRESKKKVLRARFGRNRTHNEQLVVRPCGVIVGRGTFYGAEALGSVIDFIMSIFPTLSSMPDLLFFDNNCNLRRHLENRAEEVRRHFEHTLLVVDAFHWDRKHKLSRDQYCSMHCNPAVYPELCDETKPNKWLFNSSACEQANAWLRKFAAQTREMTAVRFEFFLDEVIKAHNEHIVLQLRRANHFPHHIPASNLA
;
A
#
# COMPACT_ATOMS: atom_id res chain seq x y z
N MET A 1 -38.80 5.64 -28.51
CA MET A 1 -39.81 6.21 -29.44
C MET A 1 -40.06 5.22 -30.58
N ASN A 2 -41.33 4.93 -30.93
CA ASN A 2 -41.67 4.11 -32.10
C ASN A 2 -41.48 4.95 -33.39
N VAL A 3 -40.87 4.37 -34.44
CA VAL A 3 -40.58 5.02 -35.73
C VAL A 3 -41.82 5.70 -36.33
N PHE A 4 -43.00 5.11 -36.14
CA PHE A 4 -44.26 5.67 -36.62
C PHE A 4 -44.57 7.04 -35.97
N THR A 5 -44.36 7.17 -34.66
CA THR A 5 -44.58 8.42 -33.92
C THR A 5 -43.61 9.51 -34.37
N PHE A 6 -42.35 9.14 -34.64
CA PHE A 6 -41.32 10.05 -35.13
C PHE A 6 -41.65 10.61 -36.52
N VAL A 7 -42.08 9.74 -37.44
CA VAL A 7 -42.47 10.15 -38.80
C VAL A 7 -43.68 11.07 -38.79
N VAL A 8 -44.66 10.84 -37.90
CA VAL A 8 -45.83 11.71 -37.74
C VAL A 8 -45.45 13.10 -37.22
N VAL A 9 -44.51 13.19 -36.27
CA VAL A 9 -44.02 14.48 -35.74
C VAL A 9 -43.26 15.25 -36.83
N LEU A 10 -42.37 14.59 -37.57
CA LEU A 10 -41.66 15.20 -38.70
C LEU A 10 -42.61 15.66 -39.81
N TRP A 11 -43.64 14.86 -40.13
CA TRP A 11 -44.63 15.21 -41.15
C TRP A 11 -45.47 16.42 -40.76
N ARG A 12 -45.82 16.57 -39.47
CA ARG A 12 -46.51 17.76 -38.95
C ARG A 12 -45.65 19.02 -38.99
N LEU A 13 -44.34 18.87 -38.78
CA LEU A 13 -43.37 19.97 -38.78
C LEU A 13 -42.78 20.29 -40.17
N ARG A 14 -43.21 19.59 -41.24
CA ARG A 14 -42.62 19.68 -42.59
C ARG A 14 -42.54 21.09 -43.17
N GLN A 15 -43.53 21.95 -42.89
CA GLN A 15 -43.55 23.34 -43.36
C GLN A 15 -42.51 24.19 -42.62
N LEU A 16 -42.26 23.91 -41.35
CA LEU A 16 -41.26 24.61 -40.53
C LEU A 16 -39.84 24.10 -40.79
N LEU A 17 -39.68 22.80 -41.07
CA LEU A 17 -38.40 22.17 -41.38
C LEU A 17 -38.01 22.28 -42.86
N GLY A 18 -38.76 23.04 -43.66
CA GLY A 18 -38.45 23.30 -45.06
C GLY A 18 -37.06 23.91 -45.22
N GLY A 19 -36.23 23.32 -46.09
CA GLY A 19 -34.86 23.79 -46.36
C GLY A 19 -33.80 23.33 -45.34
N VAL A 20 -34.15 22.58 -44.30
CA VAL A 20 -33.17 21.97 -43.38
C VAL A 20 -32.62 20.69 -44.02
N SER A 21 -31.32 20.66 -44.27
CA SER A 21 -30.63 19.49 -44.84
C SER A 21 -30.43 18.37 -43.81
N VAL A 22 -30.21 17.14 -44.27
CA VAL A 22 -29.87 16.00 -43.41
C VAL A 22 -28.59 16.29 -42.60
N GLN A 23 -27.61 16.96 -43.20
CA GLN A 23 -26.38 17.36 -42.51
C GLN A 23 -26.67 18.30 -41.34
N GLN A 24 -27.53 19.31 -41.53
CA GLN A 24 -27.93 20.22 -40.45
C GLN A 24 -28.70 19.51 -39.32
N VAL A 25 -29.49 18.47 -39.64
CA VAL A 25 -30.15 17.63 -38.63
C VAL A 25 -29.12 16.83 -37.82
N LEU A 26 -28.08 16.29 -38.48
CA LEU A 26 -27.00 15.56 -37.81
C LEU A 26 -26.18 16.49 -36.91
N GLU A 27 -25.83 17.69 -37.40
CA GLU A 27 -25.13 18.73 -36.64
C GLU A 27 -25.96 19.21 -35.45
N PHE A 28 -27.27 19.42 -35.64
CA PHE A 28 -28.20 19.73 -34.56
C PHE A 28 -28.17 18.66 -33.46
N CYS A 29 -28.25 17.38 -33.83
CA CYS A 29 -28.17 16.28 -32.87
C CYS A 29 -26.82 16.26 -32.14
N ALA A 30 -25.72 16.46 -32.86
CA ALA A 30 -24.38 16.45 -32.29
C ALA A 30 -24.16 17.59 -31.29
N PHE A 31 -24.52 18.83 -31.66
CA PHE A 31 -24.39 19.99 -30.77
C PHE A 31 -25.35 19.92 -29.59
N SER A 32 -26.60 19.52 -29.81
CA SER A 32 -27.59 19.39 -28.73
C SER A 32 -27.18 18.33 -27.71
N ARG A 33 -26.57 17.21 -28.14
CA ARG A 33 -25.98 16.19 -27.26
C ARG A 33 -24.86 16.77 -26.38
N ARG A 34 -23.95 17.56 -26.97
CA ARG A 34 -22.89 18.22 -26.20
C ARG A 34 -23.42 19.26 -25.21
N LEU A 35 -24.58 19.85 -25.48
CA LEU A 35 -25.23 20.84 -24.63
C LEU A 35 -26.21 20.23 -23.61
N GLN A 36 -26.38 18.90 -23.56
CA GLN A 36 -27.33 18.24 -22.64
C GLN A 36 -27.14 18.67 -21.18
N PRO A 37 -25.92 18.70 -20.61
CA PRO A 37 -25.75 19.15 -19.23
C PRO A 37 -26.28 20.57 -19.04
N ARG A 38 -26.00 21.48 -19.97
CA ARG A 38 -26.45 22.87 -19.85
C ARG A 38 -27.96 23.02 -20.01
N ILE A 39 -28.56 22.31 -20.96
CA ILE A 39 -30.00 22.29 -21.19
C ILE A 39 -30.73 21.72 -19.95
N ALA A 40 -30.19 20.65 -19.36
CA ALA A 40 -30.69 20.05 -18.13
C ALA A 40 -30.65 21.06 -16.96
N TRP A 41 -29.51 21.72 -16.77
CA TRP A 41 -29.30 22.67 -15.68
C TRP A 41 -30.17 23.93 -15.77
N GLN A 42 -30.55 24.38 -16.97
CA GLN A 42 -31.31 25.61 -17.17
C GLN A 42 -32.84 25.39 -17.17
N GLU A 43 -33.31 24.21 -17.55
CA GLU A 43 -34.75 23.94 -17.72
C GLU A 43 -35.33 22.94 -16.70
N LEU A 44 -34.52 22.10 -16.05
CA LEU A 44 -35.02 21.11 -15.09
C LEU A 44 -35.06 21.70 -13.69
N THR A 45 -36.22 21.56 -13.04
CA THR A 45 -36.46 22.08 -11.68
C THR A 45 -36.09 21.09 -10.58
N HIS A 46 -35.85 19.81 -10.91
CA HIS A 46 -35.56 18.76 -9.94
C HIS A 46 -34.61 17.67 -10.50
N VAL A 47 -33.70 17.17 -9.66
CA VAL A 47 -32.66 16.17 -10.02
C VAL A 47 -33.27 14.84 -10.50
N GLY A 48 -34.47 14.48 -10.03
CA GLY A 48 -35.19 13.29 -10.47
C GLY A 48 -35.71 13.32 -11.92
N GLU A 49 -35.55 14.44 -12.63
CA GLU A 49 -36.00 14.61 -14.03
C GLU A 49 -34.84 14.55 -15.04
N LEU A 50 -33.61 14.26 -14.60
CA LEU A 50 -32.41 14.25 -15.45
C LEU A 50 -32.51 13.27 -16.64
N ASP A 51 -33.27 12.20 -16.48
CA ASP A 51 -33.47 11.16 -17.52
C ASP A 51 -34.55 11.54 -18.55
N ALA A 52 -35.24 12.67 -18.38
CA ALA A 52 -36.27 13.16 -19.29
C ALA A 52 -35.83 14.47 -19.98
N PRO A 53 -36.00 14.60 -21.32
CA PRO A 53 -35.66 15.85 -21.99
C PRO A 53 -36.63 16.97 -21.61
N PRO A 54 -36.14 18.21 -21.39
CA PRO A 54 -37.01 19.34 -21.13
C PRO A 54 -37.87 19.68 -22.37
N LYS A 55 -39.06 20.24 -22.10
CA LYS A 55 -40.05 20.52 -23.15
C LYS A 55 -39.57 21.62 -24.11
N THR A 56 -38.80 22.56 -23.60
CA THR A 56 -38.28 23.75 -24.28
C THR A 56 -36.76 23.79 -24.21
N LEU A 57 -36.14 24.55 -25.10
CA LEU A 57 -34.72 24.90 -25.00
C LEU A 57 -34.60 26.28 -24.37
N PRO A 58 -33.55 26.52 -23.56
CA PRO A 58 -33.21 27.87 -23.13
C PRO A 58 -33.01 28.77 -24.35
N GLN A 59 -33.51 30.01 -24.29
CA GLN A 59 -33.45 30.96 -25.40
C GLN A 59 -32.01 31.15 -25.93
N THR A 60 -31.04 31.19 -25.03
CA THR A 60 -29.61 31.33 -25.37
C THR A 60 -29.11 30.13 -26.19
N VAL A 61 -29.47 28.91 -25.79
CA VAL A 61 -29.11 27.67 -26.52
C VAL A 61 -29.78 27.62 -27.89
N ALA A 62 -31.06 28.01 -27.96
CA ALA A 62 -31.82 28.02 -29.21
C ALA A 62 -31.21 28.98 -30.25
N VAL A 63 -30.82 30.19 -29.82
CA VAL A 63 -30.16 31.19 -30.69
C VAL A 63 -28.81 30.68 -31.18
N PHE A 64 -28.01 30.05 -30.33
CA PHE A 64 -26.73 29.48 -30.75
C PHE A 64 -26.88 28.36 -31.75
N LEU A 65 -27.78 27.41 -31.50
CA LEU A 65 -27.99 26.30 -32.44
C LEU A 65 -28.43 26.84 -33.80
N ALA A 66 -29.28 27.86 -33.82
CA ALA A 66 -29.74 28.52 -35.05
C ALA A 66 -28.56 29.09 -35.84
N THR A 67 -27.66 29.81 -35.17
CA THR A 67 -26.46 30.37 -35.80
C THR A 67 -25.44 29.31 -36.21
N ALA A 68 -25.21 28.29 -35.37
CA ALA A 68 -24.17 27.29 -35.57
C ALA A 68 -24.44 26.34 -36.75
N ILE A 69 -25.71 26.00 -36.99
CA ILE A 69 -26.10 25.14 -38.12
C ILE A 69 -26.76 25.93 -39.26
N ASN A 70 -26.73 27.26 -39.18
CA ASN A 70 -27.30 28.18 -40.18
C ASN A 70 -28.78 27.90 -40.51
N VAL A 71 -29.62 27.88 -39.49
CA VAL A 71 -31.09 27.75 -39.60
C VAL A 71 -31.79 28.80 -38.74
N SER A 72 -33.09 28.99 -38.92
CA SER A 72 -33.89 29.91 -38.10
C SER A 72 -34.14 29.36 -36.68
N PRO A 73 -34.34 30.22 -35.66
CA PRO A 73 -34.74 29.77 -34.32
C PRO A 73 -36.07 28.97 -34.29
N ALA A 74 -36.98 29.26 -35.22
CA ALA A 74 -38.20 28.48 -35.40
C ALA A 74 -37.90 27.05 -35.87
N GLN A 75 -36.94 26.87 -36.79
CA GLN A 75 -36.44 25.57 -37.21
C GLN A 75 -35.75 24.83 -36.06
N VAL A 76 -34.95 25.50 -35.23
CA VAL A 76 -34.34 24.89 -34.02
C VAL A 76 -35.40 24.38 -33.05
N SER A 77 -36.43 25.17 -32.79
CA SER A 77 -37.55 24.78 -31.91
C SER A 77 -38.32 23.59 -32.46
N ALA A 78 -38.53 23.55 -33.79
CA ALA A 78 -39.14 22.41 -34.47
C ALA A 78 -38.24 21.16 -34.40
N LEU A 79 -36.93 21.30 -34.63
CA LEU A 79 -35.96 20.20 -34.50
C LEU A 79 -35.93 19.65 -33.08
N TRP A 80 -35.91 20.51 -32.05
CA TRP A 80 -35.98 20.08 -30.66
C TRP A 80 -37.26 19.32 -30.35
N SER A 81 -38.40 19.84 -30.78
CA SER A 81 -39.70 19.18 -30.61
C SER A 81 -39.75 17.79 -31.23
N ALA A 82 -39.04 17.58 -32.35
CA ALA A 82 -38.98 16.30 -33.05
C ALA A 82 -37.94 15.32 -32.47
N LEU A 83 -36.80 15.84 -32.01
CA LEU A 83 -35.59 15.05 -31.77
C LEU A 83 -35.15 15.00 -30.30
N ARG A 84 -35.76 15.76 -29.38
CA ARG A 84 -35.31 15.81 -27.97
C ARG A 84 -35.19 14.43 -27.34
N GLU A 85 -36.14 13.51 -27.59
CA GLU A 85 -36.10 12.14 -27.06
C GLU A 85 -34.94 11.31 -27.65
N VAL A 86 -34.50 11.63 -28.87
CA VAL A 86 -33.38 10.99 -29.56
C VAL A 86 -32.04 11.57 -29.09
N VAL A 87 -32.03 12.86 -28.75
CA VAL A 87 -30.90 13.52 -28.11
C VAL A 87 -30.70 12.96 -26.70
N TRP A 88 -31.80 12.73 -25.95
CA TRP A 88 -31.82 12.36 -24.53
C TRP A 88 -31.87 10.85 -24.22
N LEU A 89 -31.46 9.99 -25.15
CA LEU A 89 -31.53 8.54 -24.97
C LEU A 89 -30.67 8.04 -23.77
N PRO A 90 -31.24 7.32 -22.78
CA PRO A 90 -30.57 6.91 -21.53
C PRO A 90 -29.36 5.98 -21.69
N ARG A 91 -29.22 5.31 -22.84
CA ARG A 91 -28.09 4.41 -23.12
C ARG A 91 -26.77 5.15 -23.35
N PHE A 92 -26.80 6.46 -23.46
CA PHE A 92 -25.63 7.31 -23.58
C PHE A 92 -25.41 8.01 -22.25
N ASN A 93 -24.37 7.57 -21.53
CA ASN A 93 -24.00 8.21 -20.29
C ASN A 93 -23.48 9.64 -20.59
N PRO A 94 -24.12 10.71 -20.10
CA PRO A 94 -23.67 12.09 -20.36
C PRO A 94 -22.28 12.39 -19.76
N THR A 95 -21.72 11.50 -18.93
CA THR A 95 -20.35 11.57 -18.40
C THR A 95 -19.36 10.67 -19.14
N THR A 96 -19.80 9.84 -20.09
CA THR A 96 -18.86 9.03 -20.89
C THR A 96 -18.11 9.89 -21.90
N LEU A 97 -16.78 9.83 -21.84
CA LEU A 97 -15.89 10.40 -22.86
C LEU A 97 -16.16 9.72 -24.21
N SER A 98 -16.87 10.41 -25.11
CA SER A 98 -16.92 10.02 -26.51
C SER A 98 -15.55 10.25 -27.16
N VAL A 99 -14.84 9.17 -27.50
CA VAL A 99 -13.56 9.21 -28.22
C VAL A 99 -13.80 8.95 -29.72
N PRO A 100 -13.08 9.59 -30.66
CA PRO A 100 -12.86 11.02 -30.81
C PRO A 100 -13.55 11.52 -32.10
N LEU A 101 -14.28 12.63 -32.03
CA LEU A 101 -14.56 13.41 -33.25
C LEU A 101 -13.56 14.55 -33.28
N VAL A 102 -12.57 14.42 -34.16
CA VAL A 102 -11.80 15.54 -34.70
C VAL A 102 -12.79 16.41 -35.47
N ASP A 103 -13.53 17.24 -34.75
CA ASP A 103 -14.20 18.39 -35.33
C ASP A 103 -13.53 19.61 -34.74
N ASP A 104 -13.19 20.55 -35.60
CA ASP A 104 -12.68 21.86 -35.23
C ASP A 104 -13.60 22.46 -34.14
N PHE A 105 -13.09 22.57 -32.91
CA PHE A 105 -13.81 23.17 -31.78
C PHE A 105 -13.86 24.70 -31.90
N SER A 106 -13.12 25.28 -32.85
CA SER A 106 -13.00 26.73 -33.04
C SER A 106 -14.32 27.44 -33.41
N PRO A 107 -15.25 26.87 -34.20
CA PRO A 107 -16.54 27.50 -34.48
C PRO A 107 -17.43 27.56 -33.23
N PHE A 108 -17.48 26.47 -32.45
CA PHE A 108 -18.22 26.42 -31.18
C PHE A 108 -17.67 27.43 -30.16
N ALA A 109 -16.35 27.43 -29.96
CA ALA A 109 -15.72 28.35 -29.00
C ALA A 109 -15.92 29.83 -29.38
N ARG A 110 -15.82 30.16 -30.68
CA ARG A 110 -16.03 31.54 -31.18
C ARG A 110 -17.49 31.99 -31.05
N LEU A 111 -18.44 31.13 -31.41
CA LEU A 111 -19.87 31.47 -31.37
C LEU A 111 -20.44 31.43 -29.94
N ALA A 112 -19.96 30.52 -29.08
CA ALA A 112 -20.42 30.46 -27.69
C ALA A 112 -20.00 31.70 -26.87
N GLN A 113 -18.85 32.31 -27.20
CA GLN A 113 -18.43 33.58 -26.62
C GLN A 113 -19.35 34.74 -27.02
N SER A 114 -19.81 34.80 -28.27
CA SER A 114 -20.65 35.92 -28.75
C SER A 114 -22.08 35.89 -28.20
N PHE A 115 -22.57 34.74 -27.73
CA PHE A 115 -23.94 34.58 -27.21
C PHE A 115 -24.02 34.52 -25.68
N SER A 116 -22.95 34.88 -24.96
CA SER A 116 -22.85 34.72 -23.50
C SER A 116 -23.20 33.30 -23.03
N LEU A 117 -23.04 32.33 -23.91
CA LEU A 117 -23.17 30.91 -23.62
C LEU A 117 -21.92 30.37 -22.93
N GLY A 118 -21.05 31.23 -22.40
CA GLY A 118 -19.96 30.90 -21.49
C GLY A 118 -20.13 31.47 -20.08
N GLU A 119 -21.22 32.17 -19.79
CA GLU A 119 -21.41 32.82 -18.50
C GLU A 119 -22.04 31.87 -17.46
N GLN A 120 -21.22 31.03 -16.83
CA GLN A 120 -21.34 30.49 -15.45
C GLN A 120 -20.10 29.60 -15.11
N PRO A 121 -19.72 29.46 -13.83
CA PRO A 121 -18.60 30.13 -13.15
C PRO A 121 -17.19 29.55 -13.43
N LEU A 122 -17.04 28.59 -14.34
CA LEU A 122 -15.77 27.89 -14.62
C LEU A 122 -15.00 28.58 -15.76
N TYR A 123 -14.03 29.46 -15.47
CA TYR A 123 -13.29 30.22 -16.48
C TYR A 123 -11.79 30.39 -16.18
N ASN A 124 -11.02 30.56 -17.27
CA ASN A 124 -9.58 30.37 -17.48
C ASN A 124 -9.17 28.89 -17.49
N PRO A 125 -9.50 28.15 -18.59
CA PRO A 125 -8.97 26.81 -18.77
C PRO A 125 -7.45 26.88 -18.87
N THR A 126 -6.76 26.30 -17.88
CA THR A 126 -5.31 26.08 -18.02
C THR A 126 -5.13 24.79 -18.80
N LYS A 127 -4.40 24.88 -19.91
CA LYS A 127 -4.12 23.74 -20.79
C LYS A 127 -2.65 23.37 -20.68
N HIS A 128 -2.37 22.09 -20.54
CA HIS A 128 -1.01 21.59 -20.58
C HIS A 128 -0.98 20.23 -21.27
N TYR A 129 0.14 19.95 -21.93
CA TYR A 129 0.40 18.62 -22.47
C TYR A 129 0.74 17.66 -21.35
N ALA A 130 0.24 16.44 -21.45
CA ALA A 130 0.55 15.33 -20.55
C ALA A 130 0.74 14.06 -21.38
N THR A 131 1.33 13.04 -20.78
CA THR A 131 1.36 11.70 -21.36
C THR A 131 0.27 10.85 -20.73
N LEU A 132 -0.56 10.21 -21.54
CA LEU A 132 -1.46 9.15 -21.10
C LEU A 132 -0.83 7.79 -21.37
N TYR A 133 -0.50 7.09 -20.29
CA TYR A 133 0.02 5.72 -20.30
C TYR A 133 -1.15 4.74 -20.20
N THR A 134 -1.26 3.84 -21.17
CA THR A 134 -2.36 2.88 -21.28
C THR A 134 -1.84 1.46 -21.40
N LEU A 135 -2.64 0.49 -20.97
CA LEU A 135 -2.25 -0.92 -21.05
C LEU A 135 -2.21 -1.41 -22.51
N GLY A 136 -3.22 -1.03 -23.31
CA GLY A 136 -3.42 -1.62 -24.65
C GLY A 136 -3.00 -0.77 -25.84
N ARG A 137 -2.79 0.55 -25.68
CA ARG A 137 -2.53 1.48 -26.80
C ARG A 137 -1.18 2.20 -26.71
N GLY A 138 -0.39 1.84 -25.70
CA GLY A 138 0.87 2.47 -25.36
C GLY A 138 0.71 3.87 -24.79
N ALA A 139 1.78 4.67 -24.90
CA ALA A 139 1.82 6.02 -24.37
C ALA A 139 1.55 7.03 -25.50
N PHE A 140 0.62 7.96 -25.28
CA PHE A 140 0.33 9.00 -26.27
C PHE A 140 0.13 10.38 -25.63
N PRO A 141 0.41 11.45 -26.40
CA PRO A 141 0.19 12.82 -25.94
C PRO A 141 -1.31 13.06 -25.66
N ALA A 142 -1.59 13.69 -24.53
CA ALA A 142 -2.90 14.15 -24.13
C ALA A 142 -2.86 15.64 -23.81
N LEU A 143 -3.95 16.35 -24.09
CA LEU A 143 -4.13 17.73 -23.66
C LEU A 143 -5.03 17.74 -22.43
N VAL A 144 -4.48 18.10 -21.28
CA VAL A 144 -5.23 18.21 -20.03
C VAL A 144 -5.76 19.62 -19.88
N VAL A 145 -7.04 19.73 -19.54
CA VAL A 145 -7.72 20.99 -19.30
C VAL A 145 -8.16 21.02 -17.84
N ALA A 146 -7.63 21.98 -17.07
CA ALA A 146 -8.11 22.25 -15.72
C ALA A 146 -8.99 23.50 -15.73
N LEU A 147 -10.11 23.43 -15.01
CA LEU A 147 -11.16 24.45 -15.01
C LEU A 147 -11.20 25.17 -13.66
N HIS A 148 -11.17 26.49 -13.65
CA HIS A 148 -11.19 27.28 -12.42
C HIS A 148 -12.57 27.88 -12.14
N CYS A 149 -13.13 27.65 -10.96
CA CYS A 149 -14.39 28.24 -10.52
C CYS A 149 -14.16 29.60 -9.88
N ARG A 150 -14.74 30.66 -10.45
CA ARG A 150 -14.63 32.01 -9.90
C ARG A 150 -15.35 32.19 -8.56
N SER A 151 -16.37 31.38 -8.29
CA SER A 151 -17.20 31.47 -7.08
C SER A 151 -16.53 30.82 -5.87
N CYS A 152 -16.22 29.53 -5.94
CA CYS A 152 -15.56 28.81 -4.85
C CYS A 152 -14.02 28.85 -4.91
N LYS A 153 -13.44 29.51 -5.92
CA LYS A 153 -11.99 29.59 -6.19
C LYS A 153 -11.31 28.24 -6.46
N ALA A 154 -12.06 27.13 -6.48
CA ALA A 154 -11.50 25.81 -6.72
C ALA A 154 -11.01 25.64 -8.17
N THR A 155 -9.94 24.88 -8.35
CA THR A 155 -9.46 24.46 -9.68
C THR A 155 -9.68 22.98 -9.87
N TYR A 156 -10.56 22.61 -10.79
CA TYR A 156 -10.94 21.23 -11.09
C TYR A 156 -9.99 20.62 -12.12
N HIS A 157 -9.39 19.49 -11.75
CA HIS A 157 -8.57 18.63 -12.60
C HIS A 157 -9.33 17.32 -12.90
N LEU A 158 -8.66 16.38 -13.57
CA LEU A 158 -9.29 15.18 -14.10
C LEU A 158 -9.91 14.29 -13.01
N ASN A 159 -9.15 13.99 -11.96
CA ASN A 159 -9.57 13.10 -10.86
C ASN A 159 -9.49 13.75 -9.47
N TYR A 160 -9.16 15.04 -9.40
CA TYR A 160 -9.18 15.83 -8.17
C TYR A 160 -9.52 17.28 -8.46
N TYR A 161 -9.88 18.03 -7.43
CA TYR A 161 -9.95 19.49 -7.48
C TYR A 161 -9.07 20.08 -6.39
N ARG A 162 -8.65 21.33 -6.57
CA ARG A 162 -7.87 22.08 -5.59
C ARG A 162 -8.75 23.09 -4.90
N GLU A 163 -8.71 23.13 -3.57
CA GLU A 163 -9.42 24.11 -2.75
C GLU A 163 -8.47 24.76 -1.74
N HIS A 164 -8.77 26.00 -1.35
CA HIS A 164 -8.07 26.65 -0.24
C HIS A 164 -8.78 26.25 1.06
N THR A 165 -8.01 25.79 2.03
CA THR A 165 -8.53 25.51 3.37
C THR A 165 -8.79 26.81 4.12
N GLU A 166 -9.57 26.74 5.20
CA GLU A 166 -9.80 27.87 6.11
C GLU A 166 -8.50 28.44 6.70
N GLN A 167 -7.43 27.62 6.73
CA GLN A 167 -6.11 27.98 7.25
C GLN A 167 -5.20 28.60 6.18
N GLY A 168 -5.68 28.77 4.94
CA GLY A 168 -4.95 29.40 3.85
C GLY A 168 -4.00 28.47 3.08
N SER A 169 -3.94 27.18 3.41
CA SER A 169 -3.21 26.17 2.62
C SER A 169 -4.04 25.67 1.44
N GLU A 170 -3.41 25.25 0.34
CA GLU A 170 -4.11 24.63 -0.79
C GLU A 170 -4.05 23.10 -0.66
N GLU A 171 -5.20 22.43 -0.83
CA GLU A 171 -5.32 20.96 -0.78
C GLU A 171 -5.85 20.42 -2.11
N ARG A 172 -5.38 19.23 -2.50
CA ARG A 172 -5.95 18.37 -3.53
C ARG A 172 -6.97 17.44 -2.88
N VAL A 173 -8.21 17.54 -3.33
CA VAL A 173 -9.29 16.63 -2.93
C VAL A 173 -9.65 15.77 -4.14
N TYR A 174 -9.39 14.47 -4.03
CA TYR A 174 -9.75 13.51 -5.08
C TYR A 174 -11.24 13.22 -5.03
N TYR A 175 -11.86 13.07 -6.20
CA TYR A 175 -13.30 12.77 -6.28
C TYR A 175 -13.63 11.38 -5.72
N GLU A 176 -14.90 11.16 -5.43
CA GLU A 176 -15.39 9.87 -4.93
C GLU A 176 -15.16 8.74 -5.94
N GLY A 177 -14.79 7.57 -5.41
CA GLY A 177 -14.57 6.35 -6.20
C GLY A 177 -13.19 6.28 -6.83
N LEU A 178 -12.97 5.20 -7.60
CA LEU A 178 -11.70 4.96 -8.28
C LEU A 178 -11.81 5.45 -9.74
N PRO A 179 -10.99 6.43 -10.17
CA PRO A 179 -11.10 7.00 -11.52
C PRO A 179 -10.58 6.02 -12.59
N ASP A 180 -11.18 6.09 -13.78
CA ASP A 180 -10.71 5.31 -14.94
C ASP A 180 -9.34 5.78 -15.45
N VAL A 181 -9.01 7.05 -15.22
CA VAL A 181 -7.71 7.64 -15.50
C VAL A 181 -7.21 8.38 -14.27
N VAL A 182 -6.06 7.95 -13.77
CA VAL A 182 -5.38 8.55 -12.62
C VAL A 182 -4.42 9.62 -13.12
N GLN A 183 -4.68 10.88 -12.78
CA GLN A 183 -3.67 11.94 -12.89
C GLN A 183 -2.75 11.85 -11.67
N ALA A 184 -1.59 11.22 -11.86
CA ALA A 184 -0.63 11.00 -10.79
C ALA A 184 0.23 12.24 -10.53
N GLU A 185 0.62 12.91 -11.61
CA GLU A 185 1.36 14.16 -11.61
C GLU A 185 0.83 15.09 -12.70
N LYS A 186 1.24 16.36 -12.69
CA LYS A 186 0.76 17.38 -13.63
C LYS A 186 0.82 16.91 -15.10
N HIS A 187 1.89 16.21 -15.50
CA HIS A 187 2.09 15.80 -16.89
C HIS A 187 1.91 14.29 -17.12
N MET A 188 1.32 13.57 -16.16
CA MET A 188 1.29 12.11 -16.18
C MET A 188 -0.08 11.55 -15.81
N LEU A 189 -0.68 10.86 -16.78
CA LEU A 189 -1.97 10.21 -16.68
C LEU A 189 -1.81 8.71 -16.87
N PHE A 190 -2.52 7.91 -16.07
CA PHE A 190 -2.45 6.46 -16.14
C PHE A 190 -3.85 5.87 -16.21
N GLU A 191 -4.06 4.99 -17.18
CA GLU A 191 -5.26 4.15 -17.22
C GLU A 191 -5.33 3.26 -15.98
N LYS A 192 -6.51 3.13 -15.37
CA LYS A 192 -6.75 2.28 -14.20
C LYS A 192 -6.24 0.85 -14.39
N GLN A 193 -6.47 0.25 -15.56
CA GLN A 193 -6.04 -1.12 -15.87
C GLN A 193 -4.51 -1.26 -15.84
N LEU A 194 -3.78 -0.21 -16.22
CA LEU A 194 -2.31 -0.19 -16.12
C LEU A 194 -1.85 -0.10 -14.66
N CYS A 195 -2.53 0.70 -13.84
CA CYS A 195 -2.28 0.75 -12.39
C CYS A 195 -2.52 -0.61 -11.73
N GLU A 196 -3.61 -1.28 -12.10
CA GLU A 196 -3.94 -2.64 -11.64
C GLU A 196 -2.88 -3.67 -12.08
N LEU A 197 -2.38 -3.57 -13.31
CA LEU A 197 -1.26 -4.41 -13.78
C LEU A 197 0.00 -4.19 -12.93
N PHE A 198 0.41 -2.95 -12.70
CA PHE A 198 1.61 -2.66 -11.91
C PHE A 198 1.47 -3.12 -10.45
N ARG A 199 0.28 -2.98 -9.85
CA ARG A 199 -0.02 -3.55 -8.53
C ARG A 199 0.12 -5.07 -8.56
N ALA A 200 -0.48 -5.74 -9.55
CA ALA A 200 -0.41 -7.19 -9.68
C ALA A 200 1.03 -7.70 -9.92
N GLN A 201 1.82 -7.03 -10.76
CA GLN A 201 3.24 -7.37 -10.99
C GLN A 201 4.08 -7.18 -9.74
N THR A 202 3.83 -6.11 -8.98
CA THR A 202 4.48 -5.90 -7.67
C THR A 202 4.19 -7.06 -6.73
N VAL A 203 2.93 -7.48 -6.60
CA VAL A 203 2.50 -8.48 -5.60
C VAL A 203 2.82 -9.93 -6.00
N HIS A 204 2.59 -10.29 -7.26
CA HIS A 204 2.65 -11.68 -7.73
C HIS A 204 3.98 -12.03 -8.40
N ALA A 205 4.62 -11.07 -9.04
CA ALA A 205 5.92 -11.25 -9.69
C ALA A 205 7.06 -10.59 -8.92
N HIS A 206 6.78 -9.96 -7.77
CA HIS A 206 7.78 -9.28 -6.92
C HIS A 206 8.59 -8.26 -7.71
N SER A 207 7.95 -7.64 -8.72
CA SER A 207 8.61 -6.73 -9.64
C SER A 207 8.83 -5.39 -8.96
N SER A 208 10.06 -4.88 -9.03
CA SER A 208 10.37 -3.54 -8.56
C SER A 208 9.72 -2.47 -9.45
N ALA A 209 9.52 -1.27 -8.92
CA ALA A 209 8.96 -0.16 -9.70
C ALA A 209 9.81 0.14 -10.96
N THR A 210 11.13 -0.02 -10.89
CA THR A 210 12.03 0.09 -12.05
C THR A 210 11.81 -1.04 -13.07
N ALA A 211 11.57 -2.27 -12.62
CA ALA A 211 11.28 -3.38 -13.51
C ALA A 211 9.93 -3.18 -14.24
N ASN A 212 8.90 -2.72 -13.52
CA ASN A 212 7.60 -2.38 -14.10
C ASN A 212 7.73 -1.26 -15.15
N ALA A 213 8.45 -0.17 -14.82
CA ALA A 213 8.70 0.92 -15.76
C ALA A 213 9.40 0.45 -17.05
N ARG A 214 10.48 -0.34 -16.92
CA ARG A 214 11.21 -0.90 -18.08
C ARG A 214 10.36 -1.86 -18.91
N THR A 215 9.58 -2.71 -18.24
CA THR A 215 8.67 -3.64 -18.90
C THR A 215 7.65 -2.88 -19.74
N TYR A 216 7.03 -1.84 -19.18
CA TYR A 216 6.11 -0.99 -19.91
C TYR A 216 6.81 -0.31 -21.09
N ASP A 217 7.98 0.31 -20.88
CA ASP A 217 8.69 1.04 -21.92
C ASP A 217 9.11 0.16 -23.11
N GLN A 218 9.51 -1.09 -22.84
CA GLN A 218 9.94 -2.03 -23.87
C GLN A 218 8.77 -2.72 -24.58
N ALA A 219 7.76 -3.14 -23.83
CA ALA A 219 6.69 -4.00 -24.36
C ALA A 219 5.43 -3.23 -24.77
N LEU A 220 5.11 -2.14 -24.07
CA LEU A 220 3.78 -1.49 -24.16
C LEU A 220 3.84 -0.06 -24.67
N ARG A 221 4.91 0.72 -24.41
CA ARG A 221 4.95 2.17 -24.69
C ARG A 221 4.71 2.52 -26.16
N ARG A 222 5.12 1.66 -27.10
CA ARG A 222 5.01 1.93 -28.54
C ARG A 222 3.56 2.25 -28.91
N THR A 223 3.34 3.47 -29.41
CA THR A 223 2.04 3.91 -29.89
C THR A 223 1.95 3.80 -31.41
N THR A 224 0.77 3.47 -31.92
CA THR A 224 0.43 3.61 -33.34
C THR A 224 -0.18 4.99 -33.64
N ALA A 225 -0.44 5.81 -32.61
CA ALA A 225 -1.09 7.10 -32.76
C ALA A 225 -0.12 8.16 -33.31
N ARG A 226 -0.61 9.00 -34.24
CA ARG A 226 0.14 10.16 -34.75
C ARG A 226 0.32 11.19 -33.64
N SER A 227 1.54 11.70 -33.48
CA SER A 227 1.85 12.75 -32.51
C SER A 227 0.95 13.97 -32.71
N ILE A 228 0.27 14.41 -31.65
CA ILE A 228 -0.44 15.70 -31.63
C ILE A 228 0.61 16.76 -31.26
N GLY A 229 1.24 17.36 -32.28
CA GLY A 229 2.30 18.37 -32.08
C GLY A 229 3.67 17.79 -31.71
N PRO A 230 4.59 18.60 -31.14
CA PRO A 230 5.97 18.20 -30.84
C PRO A 230 6.16 17.45 -29.52
N TYR A 231 5.08 17.13 -28.79
CA TYR A 231 5.17 16.53 -27.46
C TYR A 231 5.32 15.00 -27.56
N ASP A 232 6.51 14.49 -27.23
CA ASP A 232 6.81 13.06 -27.22
C ASP A 232 6.61 12.44 -25.81
N PRO A 233 5.82 11.37 -25.68
CA PRO A 233 5.68 10.60 -24.45
C PRO A 233 7.01 10.17 -23.83
N SER A 234 7.31 10.69 -22.64
CA SER A 234 8.54 10.35 -21.92
C SER A 234 8.53 8.87 -21.47
N PRO A 235 9.68 8.17 -21.52
CA PRO A 235 9.83 6.85 -20.91
C PRO A 235 9.52 6.88 -19.41
N LEU A 236 8.91 5.82 -18.89
CA LEU A 236 8.59 5.73 -17.48
C LEU A 236 9.84 5.56 -16.61
N ARG A 237 9.81 6.17 -15.44
CA ARG A 237 10.84 5.99 -14.40
C ARG A 237 10.29 5.17 -13.24
N GLY A 238 11.18 4.44 -12.57
CA GLY A 238 10.82 3.64 -11.40
C GLY A 238 10.23 4.49 -10.27
N GLU A 239 10.74 5.72 -10.07
CA GLU A 239 10.19 6.68 -9.09
C GLU A 239 8.71 6.97 -9.34
N TRP A 240 8.31 7.21 -10.60
CA TRP A 240 6.92 7.50 -10.95
C TRP A 240 5.99 6.31 -10.77
N VAL A 241 6.46 5.10 -11.10
CA VAL A 241 5.67 3.88 -10.88
C VAL A 241 5.51 3.60 -9.38
N SER A 242 6.55 3.88 -8.61
CA SER A 242 6.55 3.81 -7.14
C SER A 242 5.52 4.76 -6.54
N ASP A 243 5.53 6.02 -6.96
CA ASP A 243 4.59 7.03 -6.47
C ASP A 243 3.15 6.77 -6.94
N LEU A 244 2.99 6.25 -8.17
CA LEU A 244 1.70 5.81 -8.70
C LEU A 244 1.13 4.64 -7.89
N PHE A 245 1.95 3.68 -7.48
CA PHE A 245 1.53 2.59 -6.62
C PHE A 245 0.99 3.12 -5.28
N ASP A 246 1.71 4.04 -4.64
CA ASP A 246 1.32 4.61 -3.36
C ASP A 246 0.01 5.43 -3.49
N LEU A 247 -0.10 6.29 -4.50
CA LEU A 247 -1.32 7.06 -4.78
C LEU A 247 -2.51 6.15 -5.12
N PHE A 248 -2.32 5.15 -5.97
CA PHE A 248 -3.39 4.24 -6.39
C PHE A 248 -3.90 3.40 -5.22
N ALA A 249 -3.00 2.92 -4.35
CA ALA A 249 -3.36 2.20 -3.13
C ALA A 249 -4.15 3.09 -2.15
N LEU A 250 -3.81 4.38 -2.03
CA LEU A 250 -4.59 5.35 -1.24
C LEU A 250 -5.98 5.59 -1.85
N LEU A 251 -6.08 5.80 -3.17
CA LEU A 251 -7.37 5.95 -3.85
C LEU A 251 -8.26 4.73 -3.67
N LEU A 252 -7.67 3.53 -3.78
CA LEU A 252 -8.38 2.27 -3.53
C LEU A 252 -8.89 2.20 -2.08
N HIS A 253 -8.05 2.52 -1.11
CA HIS A 253 -8.43 2.56 0.31
C HIS A 253 -9.62 3.51 0.55
N HIS A 254 -9.53 4.75 0.07
CA HIS A 254 -10.61 5.73 0.23
C HIS A 254 -11.90 5.33 -0.49
N SER A 255 -11.79 4.73 -1.68
CA SER A 255 -12.94 4.16 -2.39
C SER A 255 -13.63 3.04 -1.61
N GLU A 256 -12.87 2.17 -0.94
CA GLU A 256 -13.42 1.08 -0.10
C GLU A 256 -14.06 1.62 1.19
N GLN A 257 -13.44 2.62 1.81
CA GLN A 257 -13.94 3.25 3.03
C GLN A 257 -15.05 4.28 2.77
N ARG A 258 -15.37 4.58 1.51
CA ARG A 258 -16.31 5.64 1.09
C ARG A 258 -15.96 7.00 1.69
N THR A 259 -14.68 7.35 1.62
CA THR A 259 -14.14 8.64 2.04
C THR A 259 -13.40 9.31 0.88
N LEU A 260 -13.03 10.58 1.03
CA LEU A 260 -12.25 11.32 0.03
C LEU A 260 -10.78 11.39 0.43
N LEU A 261 -9.89 11.18 -0.54
CA LEU A 261 -8.45 11.38 -0.34
C LEU A 261 -8.14 12.87 -0.42
N ARG A 262 -7.53 13.41 0.63
CA ARG A 262 -7.04 14.78 0.72
C ARG A 262 -5.52 14.79 0.83
N LEU A 263 -4.86 15.57 -0.02
CA LEU A 263 -3.39 15.72 -0.04
C LEU A 263 -3.01 17.21 -0.06
N PRO A 264 -1.89 17.61 0.55
CA PRO A 264 -1.38 18.98 0.43
C PRO A 264 -0.94 19.30 -1.01
N GLU A 265 -1.27 20.48 -1.55
CA GLU A 265 -0.82 20.89 -2.89
C GLU A 265 0.69 21.19 -2.90
N ASP A 266 1.20 21.81 -1.83
CA ASP A 266 2.49 22.48 -1.70
C ASP A 266 3.68 21.57 -1.35
N GLY A 267 3.48 20.25 -1.31
CA GLY A 267 4.57 19.28 -1.09
C GLY A 267 5.66 19.38 -2.17
N HIS A 268 6.94 19.38 -1.77
CA HIS A 268 8.08 19.56 -2.68
C HIS A 268 8.23 18.41 -3.68
N ASN A 269 7.77 17.22 -3.29
CA ASN A 269 7.73 16.03 -4.12
C ASN A 269 6.49 15.17 -3.77
N GLN A 270 6.23 14.17 -4.60
CA GLN A 270 5.07 13.30 -4.45
C GLN A 270 5.12 12.45 -3.16
N ALA A 271 6.31 12.02 -2.73
CA ALA A 271 6.46 11.26 -1.49
C ALA A 271 6.06 12.08 -0.24
N GLU A 272 6.45 13.35 -0.17
CA GLU A 272 6.02 14.28 0.89
C GLU A 272 4.51 14.54 0.84
N ARG A 273 3.97 14.71 -0.38
CA ARG A 273 2.53 14.90 -0.60
C ARG A 273 1.71 13.73 -0.06
N LEU A 274 2.17 12.50 -0.30
CA LEU A 274 1.47 11.28 0.12
C LEU A 274 1.72 10.90 1.58
N PHE A 275 2.74 11.48 2.23
CA PHE A 275 3.22 11.07 3.55
C PHE A 275 2.11 11.00 4.62
N ARG A 276 1.34 12.09 4.77
CA ARG A 276 0.28 12.16 5.80
C ARG A 276 -0.83 11.13 5.54
N ALA A 277 -1.28 11.02 4.30
CA ALA A 277 -2.31 10.04 3.92
C ALA A 277 -1.84 8.58 4.13
N MET A 278 -0.58 8.27 3.82
CA MET A 278 0.01 6.97 4.14
C MET A 278 0.05 6.72 5.66
N GLN A 279 0.46 7.73 6.44
CA GLN A 279 0.50 7.64 7.90
C GLN A 279 -0.90 7.40 8.49
N GLU A 280 -1.91 8.12 8.00
CA GLU A 280 -3.31 7.95 8.40
C GLU A 280 -3.83 6.54 8.08
N ARG A 281 -3.53 6.00 6.89
CA ARG A 281 -3.86 4.62 6.54
C ARG A 281 -3.15 3.63 7.47
N ASN A 282 -1.87 3.83 7.77
CA ASN A 282 -1.14 2.95 8.69
C ASN A 282 -1.79 2.96 10.09
N SER A 283 -2.15 4.14 10.61
CA SER A 283 -2.88 4.26 11.87
C SER A 283 -4.28 3.66 11.80
N PHE A 284 -4.94 3.67 10.64
CA PHE A 284 -6.21 2.98 10.43
C PHE A 284 -6.02 1.46 10.53
N ILE A 285 -5.07 0.89 9.80
CA ILE A 285 -4.79 -0.57 9.82
C ILE A 285 -4.32 -1.02 11.20
N ALA A 286 -3.46 -0.25 11.89
CA ALA A 286 -3.03 -0.57 13.24
C ALA A 286 -4.19 -0.62 14.25
N ARG A 287 -5.24 0.19 14.06
CA ARG A 287 -6.42 0.24 14.94
C ARG A 287 -7.52 -0.75 14.56
N LYS A 288 -7.72 -0.98 13.27
CA LYS A 288 -8.83 -1.80 12.74
C LYS A 288 -8.41 -3.22 12.35
N GLY A 289 -7.11 -3.47 12.25
CA GLY A 289 -6.55 -4.70 11.72
C GLY A 289 -6.55 -4.74 10.19
N GLN A 290 -5.92 -5.79 9.66
CA GLN A 290 -5.98 -6.12 8.23
C GLN A 290 -7.41 -6.54 7.82
N PRO A 291 -7.84 -6.35 6.56
CA PRO A 291 -9.20 -6.71 6.13
C PRO A 291 -9.57 -8.19 6.33
N GLN A 292 -8.59 -9.08 6.44
CA GLN A 292 -8.79 -10.51 6.72
C GLN A 292 -8.49 -10.90 8.16
N TRP A 293 -8.42 -9.95 9.10
CA TRP A 293 -8.14 -10.23 10.51
C TRP A 293 -9.07 -11.31 11.12
N ALA A 294 -10.38 -11.20 10.88
CA ALA A 294 -11.41 -12.14 11.33
C ALA A 294 -11.60 -13.35 10.40
N HIS A 295 -10.62 -13.68 9.55
CA HIS A 295 -10.77 -14.74 8.56
C HIS A 295 -10.95 -16.13 9.18
N ALA A 296 -11.95 -16.85 8.65
CA ALA A 296 -12.16 -18.27 8.89
C ALA A 296 -12.48 -19.02 7.60
N CYS A 297 -12.09 -20.28 7.53
CA CYS A 297 -12.38 -21.21 6.45
C CYS A 297 -12.17 -22.64 6.94
N ASN A 298 -12.57 -23.63 6.14
CA ASN A 298 -12.47 -25.05 6.50
C ASN A 298 -11.03 -25.57 6.69
N LEU A 299 -10.01 -24.76 6.37
CA LEU A 299 -8.61 -25.11 6.57
C LEU A 299 -8.02 -24.53 7.87
N CYS A 300 -8.51 -23.38 8.35
CA CYS A 300 -8.01 -22.74 9.56
C CYS A 300 -8.94 -22.90 10.77
N LEU A 301 -10.20 -23.25 10.54
CA LEU A 301 -11.18 -23.61 11.56
C LEU A 301 -11.71 -25.01 11.27
N LYS A 302 -11.71 -25.88 12.29
CA LYS A 302 -12.17 -27.27 12.19
C LYS A 302 -13.27 -27.52 13.21
N VAL A 303 -14.32 -28.20 12.78
CA VAL A 303 -15.39 -28.67 13.63
C VAL A 303 -15.18 -30.16 13.87
N LEU A 304 -14.97 -30.54 15.12
CA LEU A 304 -14.71 -31.91 15.56
C LEU A 304 -15.88 -32.42 16.40
N GLY A 305 -16.07 -33.73 16.45
CA GLY A 305 -17.10 -34.37 17.27
C GLY A 305 -18.44 -34.62 16.55
N PRO A 306 -19.31 -35.44 17.16
CA PRO A 306 -20.60 -35.80 16.58
C PRO A 306 -21.57 -34.61 16.56
N PRO A 307 -22.59 -34.63 15.68
CA PRO A 307 -23.66 -33.63 15.70
C PRO A 307 -24.32 -33.53 17.09
N GLY A 308 -24.29 -32.35 17.71
CA GLY A 308 -24.83 -32.12 19.06
C GLY A 308 -23.78 -31.92 20.17
N ASP A 309 -22.53 -32.33 19.94
CA ASP A 309 -21.37 -32.07 20.83
C ASP A 309 -20.15 -31.64 20.00
N GLN A 310 -20.37 -30.68 19.10
CA GLN A 310 -19.35 -30.21 18.18
C GLN A 310 -18.43 -29.19 18.84
N LYS A 311 -17.13 -29.42 18.76
CA LYS A 311 -16.09 -28.48 19.19
C LYS A 311 -15.48 -27.81 17.98
N MET A 312 -15.31 -26.50 18.04
CA MET A 312 -14.60 -25.74 17.01
C MET A 312 -13.17 -25.48 17.48
N ILE A 313 -12.19 -25.73 16.62
CA ILE A 313 -10.79 -25.38 16.86
C ILE A 313 -10.36 -24.40 15.79
N HIS A 314 -10.01 -23.19 16.21
CA HIS A 314 -9.48 -22.13 15.37
C HIS A 314 -7.97 -21.98 15.59
N CYS A 315 -7.21 -22.09 14.52
CA CYS A 315 -5.75 -22.14 14.60
C CYS A 315 -5.08 -20.89 14.01
N ALA A 316 -3.97 -20.48 14.61
CA ALA A 316 -3.03 -19.50 14.06
C ALA A 316 -1.58 -20.00 14.22
N VAL A 317 -0.70 -19.45 13.38
CA VAL A 317 0.74 -19.71 13.39
C VAL A 317 1.45 -18.37 13.44
N THR A 318 2.46 -18.21 14.30
CA THR A 318 3.31 -17.02 14.37
C THR A 318 4.77 -17.39 14.18
N ASP A 319 5.49 -16.57 13.43
CA ASP A 319 6.92 -16.70 13.17
C ASP A 319 7.50 -15.37 12.65
N GLY A 320 8.81 -15.19 12.85
CA GLY A 320 9.54 -13.99 12.48
C GLY A 320 10.28 -14.13 11.15
N ILE A 321 10.37 -13.05 10.39
CA ILE A 321 11.25 -12.95 9.22
C ILE A 321 12.15 -11.73 9.28
N SER A 322 13.44 -11.94 9.03
CA SER A 322 14.42 -10.89 8.78
C SER A 322 14.12 -10.18 7.46
N ILE A 323 13.19 -9.23 7.52
CA ILE A 323 12.95 -8.19 6.54
C ILE A 323 12.79 -6.89 7.33
N GLY A 324 13.30 -5.79 6.81
CA GLY A 324 13.36 -4.59 7.62
C GLY A 324 13.72 -3.33 6.89
N ARG A 325 13.78 -2.25 7.68
CA ARG A 325 14.11 -0.89 7.26
C ARG A 325 15.16 -0.29 8.20
N PRO A 326 15.81 0.83 7.83
CA PRO A 326 16.61 1.60 8.78
C PRO A 326 15.77 2.02 9.99
N CYS A 327 16.34 1.90 11.19
CA CYS A 327 15.69 2.30 12.45
C CYS A 327 16.69 3.04 13.35
N CYS A 328 16.19 3.58 14.47
CA CYS A 328 17.04 4.22 15.46
C CYS A 328 18.05 3.22 16.04
N ALA A 329 19.29 3.67 16.23
CA ALA A 329 20.35 2.85 16.82
C ALA A 329 20.16 2.56 18.33
N VAL A 330 19.30 3.32 19.02
CA VAL A 330 18.90 3.00 20.40
C VAL A 330 18.08 1.72 20.42
N HIS A 331 18.47 0.77 21.25
CA HIS A 331 17.84 -0.55 21.35
C HIS A 331 16.34 -0.43 21.64
N ASN A 332 15.52 -1.17 20.87
CA ASN A 332 14.05 -1.18 20.96
C ASN A 332 13.35 0.19 20.76
N CYS A 333 14.02 1.21 20.22
CA CYS A 333 13.35 2.48 19.93
C CYS A 333 12.43 2.36 18.70
N PRO A 334 11.11 2.57 18.83
CA PRO A 334 10.18 2.43 17.71
C PRO A 334 10.08 3.70 16.84
N LEU A 335 10.61 4.83 17.34
CA LEU A 335 10.45 6.13 16.70
C LEU A 335 11.15 6.18 15.34
N PRO A 336 10.48 6.74 14.31
CA PRO A 336 11.05 6.81 12.98
C PRO A 336 12.25 7.75 12.93
N LEU A 337 13.19 7.44 12.04
CA LEU A 337 14.28 8.35 11.68
C LEU A 337 13.72 9.58 10.97
N THR A 338 14.39 10.73 11.13
CA THR A 338 14.03 11.98 10.43
C THR A 338 14.19 11.86 8.92
N ASN A 339 15.19 11.09 8.48
CA ASN A 339 15.39 10.67 7.10
C ASN A 339 16.18 9.35 7.09
N ASN A 340 16.24 8.70 5.93
CA ASN A 340 16.89 7.39 5.83
C ASN A 340 18.41 7.40 6.03
N ARG A 341 19.07 8.57 6.07
CA ARG A 341 20.51 8.68 6.34
C ARG A 341 20.85 8.87 7.82
N ALA A 342 19.87 9.19 8.66
CA ALA A 342 20.09 9.39 10.10
C ALA A 342 20.36 8.06 10.82
N HIS A 343 21.15 8.09 11.90
CA HIS A 343 21.39 6.93 12.78
C HIS A 343 20.41 6.92 13.96
N PHE A 344 19.98 8.11 14.40
CA PHE A 344 19.07 8.30 15.53
C PHE A 344 17.79 9.03 15.11
N CYS A 345 16.69 8.74 15.82
CA CYS A 345 15.46 9.50 15.68
C CYS A 345 15.58 10.88 16.33
N ALA A 346 14.64 11.79 16.06
CA ALA A 346 14.66 13.14 16.62
C ALA A 346 14.77 13.18 18.16
N ALA A 347 14.12 12.24 18.87
CA ALA A 347 14.18 12.15 20.32
C ALA A 347 15.56 11.71 20.87
N HIS A 348 16.38 11.06 20.04
CA HIS A 348 17.71 10.56 20.39
C HIS A 348 18.81 11.30 19.62
N ALA A 349 18.54 12.51 19.15
CA ALA A 349 19.51 13.28 18.36
C ALA A 349 20.81 13.58 19.12
N GLN A 350 20.77 13.59 20.45
CA GLN A 350 21.95 13.81 21.30
C GLN A 350 22.95 12.64 21.24
N GLU A 351 22.48 11.41 20.99
CA GLU A 351 23.33 10.21 20.88
C GLU A 351 24.28 10.29 19.66
N GLU A 352 23.91 11.08 18.65
CA GLU A 352 24.73 11.34 17.47
C GLU A 352 26.05 12.05 17.82
N GLU A 353 26.10 12.78 18.94
CA GLU A 353 27.30 13.50 19.41
C GLU A 353 28.23 12.63 20.26
N LEU A 354 27.83 11.39 20.56
CA LEU A 354 28.62 10.44 21.35
C LEU A 354 29.45 9.50 20.48
N CYS A 355 30.43 8.87 21.12
CA CYS A 355 31.27 7.86 20.48
C CYS A 355 30.45 6.61 20.10
N ALA A 356 30.57 6.16 18.85
CA ALA A 356 29.89 4.97 18.32
C ALA A 356 30.36 3.61 18.88
N VAL A 357 31.26 3.63 19.87
CA VAL A 357 31.75 2.41 20.55
C VAL A 357 30.82 2.10 21.72
N GLN A 358 30.34 0.87 21.77
CA GLN A 358 29.35 0.44 22.76
C GLN A 358 29.89 0.62 24.18
N GLY A 359 29.14 1.36 25.01
CA GLY A 359 29.52 1.67 26.39
C GLY A 359 30.42 2.89 26.57
N CYS A 360 30.76 3.62 25.50
CA CYS A 360 31.50 4.87 25.57
C CYS A 360 30.55 6.09 25.51
N ASN A 361 30.59 6.94 26.54
CA ASN A 361 29.80 8.17 26.61
C ASN A 361 30.63 9.43 26.33
N SER A 362 31.84 9.29 25.80
CA SER A 362 32.68 10.43 25.44
C SER A 362 32.20 11.07 24.13
N PRO A 363 32.31 12.40 23.98
CA PRO A 363 31.91 13.07 22.74
C PRO A 363 32.76 12.61 21.56
N ARG A 364 32.14 12.47 20.39
CA ARG A 364 32.84 12.18 19.14
C ARG A 364 33.71 13.36 18.72
N GLN A 365 34.74 13.08 17.93
CA GLN A 365 35.54 14.14 17.33
C GLN A 365 34.98 14.60 15.99
N SER A 366 35.20 15.87 15.65
CA SER A 366 34.80 16.41 14.36
C SER A 366 35.35 15.57 13.20
N GLY A 367 34.48 15.14 12.28
CA GLY A 367 34.83 14.29 11.14
C GLY A 367 34.98 12.79 11.44
N ARG A 368 34.73 12.35 12.69
CA ARG A 368 34.81 10.95 13.13
C ARG A 368 33.54 10.54 13.89
N LEU A 369 33.25 9.24 13.89
CA LEU A 369 32.18 8.66 14.70
C LEU A 369 32.67 8.25 16.10
N THR A 370 33.97 8.35 16.36
CA THR A 370 34.57 7.98 17.65
C THR A 370 35.15 9.16 18.41
N CYS A 371 35.34 8.97 19.71
CA CYS A 371 36.04 9.93 20.58
C CYS A 371 37.57 9.92 20.35
N GLY A 372 38.31 10.58 21.25
CA GLY A 372 39.76 10.70 21.17
C GLY A 372 40.58 9.46 21.53
N ILE A 373 39.95 8.39 22.03
CA ILE A 373 40.62 7.14 22.43
C ILE A 373 41.19 6.44 21.20
N LEU A 374 42.49 6.09 21.25
CA LEU A 374 43.22 5.51 20.12
C LEU A 374 42.58 4.20 19.62
N GLU A 375 42.18 3.33 20.54
CA GLU A 375 41.51 2.06 20.23
C GLU A 375 40.17 2.26 19.50
N HIS A 376 39.40 3.29 19.90
CA HIS A 376 38.13 3.59 19.25
C HIS A 376 38.37 4.12 17.83
N ARG A 377 39.34 5.01 17.65
CA ARG A 377 39.72 5.50 16.31
C ARG A 377 40.20 4.36 15.42
N ALA A 378 40.98 3.42 15.96
CA ALA A 378 41.46 2.25 15.24
C ALA A 378 40.31 1.38 14.72
N LEU A 379 39.21 1.25 15.47
CA LEU A 379 38.00 0.58 15.00
C LEU A 379 37.38 1.29 13.79
N GLU A 380 37.26 2.62 13.82
CA GLU A 380 36.70 3.39 12.71
C GLU A 380 37.63 3.36 11.48
N ASP A 381 38.94 3.45 11.69
CA ASP A 381 39.93 3.37 10.60
C ASP A 381 39.92 1.98 9.95
N LYS A 382 39.80 0.91 10.77
CA LYS A 382 39.62 -0.48 10.31
C LYS A 382 38.31 -0.68 9.53
N TYR A 383 37.27 0.11 9.84
CA TYR A 383 36.00 0.13 9.12
C TYR A 383 36.10 0.88 7.78
N LYS A 384 36.80 2.02 7.73
CA LYS A 384 36.97 2.85 6.52
C LYS A 384 38.05 2.34 5.54
N ALA A 385 38.88 1.39 5.95
CA ALA A 385 40.00 0.89 5.14
C ALA A 385 39.57 0.40 3.73
N PRO A 386 40.23 0.87 2.65
CA PRO A 386 39.89 0.49 1.27
C PRO A 386 40.15 -1.01 1.02
N GLY A 387 39.24 -1.67 0.31
CA GLY A 387 39.32 -3.11 -0.04
C GLY A 387 38.33 -4.02 0.71
N LYS A 388 37.68 -3.53 1.77
CA LYS A 388 36.63 -4.30 2.49
C LYS A 388 35.23 -4.16 1.92
N SER A 389 34.96 -3.18 1.06
CA SER A 389 33.65 -3.08 0.39
C SER A 389 33.29 -4.39 -0.33
N PHE A 390 34.28 -5.08 -0.92
CA PHE A 390 34.10 -6.37 -1.60
C PHE A 390 33.82 -7.53 -0.64
N ILE A 391 34.56 -7.65 0.47
CA ILE A 391 34.35 -8.72 1.48
C ILE A 391 33.03 -8.50 2.23
N GLN A 392 32.71 -7.26 2.59
CA GLN A 392 31.43 -6.86 3.19
C GLN A 392 30.25 -7.09 2.23
N LEU A 393 30.40 -6.79 0.93
CA LEU A 393 29.39 -7.10 -0.09
C LEU A 393 29.22 -8.61 -0.29
N THR A 394 30.31 -9.38 -0.28
CA THR A 394 30.29 -10.85 -0.46
C THR A 394 29.66 -11.57 0.73
N HIS A 395 29.96 -11.13 1.96
CA HIS A 395 29.34 -11.65 3.18
C HIS A 395 27.84 -11.33 3.23
N ARG A 396 27.46 -10.08 2.90
CA ARG A 396 26.05 -9.64 2.79
C ARG A 396 25.29 -10.40 1.69
N HIS A 397 25.93 -10.69 0.56
CA HIS A 397 25.32 -11.50 -0.51
C HIS A 397 25.11 -12.96 -0.08
N ARG A 398 26.04 -13.53 0.70
CA ARG A 398 25.92 -14.90 1.22
C ARG A 398 24.83 -15.01 2.31
N GLN A 399 24.73 -14.04 3.22
CA GLN A 399 23.67 -13.97 4.24
C GLN A 399 22.26 -13.79 3.66
N ALA A 400 22.13 -13.08 2.53
CA ALA A 400 20.84 -12.93 1.84
C ALA A 400 20.32 -14.25 1.21
N TYR A 401 21.22 -15.20 0.90
CA TYR A 401 20.90 -16.47 0.24
C TYR A 401 20.87 -17.69 1.19
N GLU A 402 21.60 -17.64 2.31
CA GLU A 402 21.63 -18.72 3.31
C GLU A 402 20.57 -18.46 4.41
N ARG A 403 19.76 -19.50 4.67
CA ARG A 403 18.56 -19.49 5.53
C ARG A 403 18.71 -18.66 6.80
N GLY A 404 18.01 -17.52 6.86
CA GLY A 404 17.69 -16.82 8.12
C GLY A 404 18.84 -16.07 8.80
N GLY A 405 19.86 -15.62 8.06
CA GLY A 405 20.87 -14.72 8.64
C GLY A 405 20.24 -13.40 9.11
N GLU A 406 20.60 -12.95 10.31
CA GLU A 406 20.25 -11.64 10.86
C GLU A 406 20.71 -10.53 9.89
N ASP A 407 19.76 -9.78 9.32
CA ASP A 407 20.03 -8.57 8.51
C ASP A 407 20.44 -7.37 9.39
N GLY A 408 21.26 -7.64 10.42
CA GLY A 408 21.83 -6.64 11.32
C GLY A 408 23.05 -5.94 10.71
N GLU A 409 23.40 -4.78 11.24
CA GLU A 409 24.67 -4.15 10.94
C GLU A 409 25.84 -5.00 11.48
N GLU A 410 26.93 -5.10 10.72
CA GLU A 410 28.15 -5.78 11.15
C GLU A 410 28.81 -5.01 12.29
N VAL A 411 28.82 -5.60 13.49
CA VAL A 411 29.52 -5.05 14.67
C VAL A 411 31.01 -5.22 14.44
N VAL A 412 31.77 -4.12 14.46
CA VAL A 412 33.22 -4.18 14.35
C VAL A 412 33.78 -4.50 15.73
N GLU A 413 34.44 -5.66 15.85
CA GLU A 413 35.07 -6.11 17.09
C GLU A 413 36.60 -5.97 17.04
N MET A 414 37.17 -5.65 18.20
CA MET A 414 38.60 -5.69 18.47
C MET A 414 38.83 -6.25 19.88
N GLU A 415 39.59 -7.33 19.97
CA GLU A 415 40.06 -7.87 21.25
C GLU A 415 41.20 -7.01 21.77
N LEU A 416 41.15 -6.65 23.05
CA LEU A 416 42.27 -6.04 23.76
C LEU A 416 43.06 -7.14 24.48
N GLU A 417 44.38 -7.11 24.35
CA GLU A 417 45.29 -7.88 25.21
C GLU A 417 45.51 -7.08 26.50
N GLU A 418 45.29 -7.70 27.67
CA GLU A 418 45.63 -7.05 28.94
C GLU A 418 47.17 -7.10 29.09
N GLU A 419 47.82 -5.93 29.16
CA GLU A 419 49.21 -5.85 29.61
C GLU A 419 49.25 -6.21 31.10
N GLU A 420 49.86 -7.34 31.47
CA GLU A 420 50.13 -7.69 32.86
C GLU A 420 51.06 -6.63 33.46
N GLU A 421 50.53 -5.76 34.34
CA GLU A 421 51.34 -4.89 35.20
C GLU A 421 52.23 -5.78 36.09
N GLY A 422 53.51 -5.85 35.73
CA GLY A 422 54.51 -6.63 36.45
C GLY A 422 54.85 -6.00 37.79
N GLU A 423 54.32 -6.55 38.89
CA GLU A 423 54.94 -6.43 40.20
C GLU A 423 55.86 -7.63 40.46
N GLN A 424 57.17 -7.34 40.48
CA GLN A 424 58.21 -8.27 40.92
C GLN A 424 58.09 -8.52 42.43
N SER A 425 57.83 -9.77 42.84
CA SER A 425 58.27 -10.27 44.15
C SER A 425 58.45 -11.79 44.16
N GLU A 426 59.45 -12.24 44.90
CA GLU A 426 60.09 -13.56 44.86
C GLU A 426 59.24 -14.69 45.47
N VAL A 427 59.22 -15.81 44.73
CA VAL A 427 59.15 -17.24 45.11
C VAL A 427 58.62 -17.65 46.50
N VAL A 428 57.44 -18.29 46.52
CA VAL A 428 57.23 -19.59 47.22
C VAL A 428 56.29 -20.47 46.37
N GLN A 429 56.75 -21.68 46.02
CA GLN A 429 56.01 -22.68 45.24
C GLN A 429 54.88 -23.32 46.06
N LEU A 430 53.64 -23.22 45.58
CA LEU A 430 52.54 -24.15 45.87
C LEU A 430 51.71 -24.35 44.58
N ASP A 431 51.21 -25.58 44.39
CA ASP A 431 50.65 -26.20 43.17
C ASP A 431 49.67 -25.35 42.32
N PRO A 432 49.58 -25.61 40.99
CA PRO A 432 48.74 -24.83 40.08
C PRO A 432 47.24 -25.14 40.28
N MET A 433 46.51 -24.19 40.87
CA MET A 433 45.06 -24.08 40.66
C MET A 433 44.77 -23.83 39.17
N PRO A 434 43.62 -24.31 38.63
CA PRO A 434 43.21 -23.95 37.28
C PRO A 434 43.06 -22.43 37.19
N ARG A 435 43.88 -21.80 36.34
CA ARG A 435 43.81 -20.38 36.00
C ARG A 435 42.37 -20.05 35.62
N ARG A 436 41.74 -19.12 36.34
CA ARG A 436 40.54 -18.44 35.85
C ARG A 436 40.97 -17.69 34.58
N GLU A 437 40.47 -18.12 33.42
CA GLU A 437 40.60 -17.37 32.18
C GLU A 437 40.06 -15.95 32.42
N SER A 438 40.94 -14.95 32.38
CA SER A 438 40.52 -13.55 32.31
C SER A 438 39.71 -13.38 31.03
N LYS A 439 38.44 -12.98 31.16
CA LYS A 439 37.59 -12.68 30.01
C LYS A 439 38.20 -11.49 29.28
N LYS A 440 38.87 -11.73 28.15
CA LYS A 440 39.37 -10.68 27.25
C LYS A 440 38.30 -9.62 27.00
N LYS A 441 38.65 -8.36 27.17
CA LYS A 441 37.76 -7.22 26.94
C LYS A 441 37.64 -6.99 25.43
N VAL A 442 36.48 -7.32 24.86
CA VAL A 442 36.17 -7.09 23.44
C VAL A 442 35.51 -5.73 23.28
N LEU A 443 36.13 -4.83 22.52
CA LEU A 443 35.51 -3.57 22.11
C LEU A 443 34.61 -3.81 20.90
N ARG A 444 33.41 -3.23 20.94
CA ARG A 444 32.39 -3.35 19.90
C ARG A 444 31.96 -1.97 19.43
N ALA A 445 31.92 -1.75 18.12
CA ALA A 445 31.44 -0.50 17.53
C ALA A 445 30.43 -0.74 16.41
N ARG A 446 29.50 0.20 16.25
CA ARG A 446 28.50 0.21 15.16
C ARG A 446 28.62 1.55 14.42
N PHE A 447 29.11 1.51 13.19
CA PHE A 447 29.43 2.70 12.39
C PHE A 447 28.43 2.96 11.26
N GLY A 448 27.58 1.99 10.96
CA GLY A 448 26.51 2.03 10.00
C GLY A 448 25.16 2.38 10.65
N ARG A 449 24.11 2.20 9.84
CA ARG A 449 22.72 2.43 10.27
C ARG A 449 22.16 1.14 10.85
N ASN A 450 21.48 1.26 11.98
CA ASN A 450 20.74 0.15 12.55
C ASN A 450 19.50 -0.19 11.71
N ARG A 451 19.03 -1.43 11.83
CA ARG A 451 17.87 -1.94 11.10
C ARG A 451 16.92 -2.62 12.06
N THR A 452 15.64 -2.66 11.68
CA THR A 452 14.65 -3.47 12.40
C THR A 452 15.10 -4.94 12.40
N HIS A 453 14.88 -5.62 13.51
CA HIS A 453 15.32 -6.99 13.72
C HIS A 453 14.57 -7.98 12.83
N ASN A 454 13.23 -7.98 12.91
CA ASN A 454 12.36 -8.83 12.11
C ASN A 454 10.96 -8.22 11.97
N GLU A 455 10.21 -8.71 11.00
CA GLU A 455 8.76 -8.63 10.99
C GLU A 455 8.20 -9.92 11.57
N GLN A 456 7.37 -9.81 12.60
CA GLN A 456 6.61 -10.93 13.14
C GLN A 456 5.28 -11.02 12.40
N LEU A 457 4.90 -12.20 11.91
CA LEU A 457 3.60 -12.43 11.27
C LEU A 457 2.71 -13.31 12.13
N VAL A 458 1.39 -13.14 11.99
CA VAL A 458 0.38 -14.12 12.40
C VAL A 458 -0.39 -14.57 11.17
N VAL A 459 -0.39 -15.87 10.92
CA VAL A 459 -0.90 -16.48 9.70
C VAL A 459 -1.86 -17.62 10.04
N ARG A 460 -3.01 -17.67 9.37
CA ARG A 460 -3.93 -18.81 9.45
C ARG A 460 -3.35 -20.00 8.68
N PRO A 461 -3.62 -21.26 9.05
CA PRO A 461 -3.16 -22.45 8.32
C PRO A 461 -3.49 -22.48 6.81
N CYS A 462 -4.48 -21.71 6.37
CA CYS A 462 -4.84 -21.53 4.96
C CYS A 462 -3.92 -20.57 4.18
N GLY A 463 -2.93 -19.95 4.83
CA GLY A 463 -2.01 -18.97 4.24
C GLY A 463 -2.45 -17.51 4.36
N VAL A 464 -3.64 -17.23 4.91
CA VAL A 464 -4.11 -15.84 5.12
C VAL A 464 -3.35 -15.20 6.27
N ILE A 465 -2.71 -14.06 6.02
CA ILE A 465 -1.99 -13.27 7.02
C ILE A 465 -2.99 -12.37 7.75
N VAL A 466 -3.14 -12.53 9.07
CA VAL A 466 -4.14 -11.80 9.86
C VAL A 466 -3.55 -10.65 10.67
N GLY A 467 -2.24 -10.67 10.90
CA GLY A 467 -1.53 -9.63 11.63
C GLY A 467 -0.04 -9.62 11.30
N ARG A 468 0.60 -8.47 11.52
CA ARG A 468 2.05 -8.32 11.49
C ARG A 468 2.52 -7.27 12.47
N GLY A 469 3.80 -7.33 12.87
CA GLY A 469 4.43 -6.35 13.75
C GLY A 469 5.92 -6.21 13.48
N THR A 470 6.40 -4.97 13.50
CA THR A 470 7.81 -4.62 13.32
C THR A 470 8.55 -4.72 14.66
N PHE A 471 9.59 -5.57 14.72
CA PHE A 471 10.42 -5.75 15.90
C PHE A 471 11.78 -5.07 15.69
N TYR A 472 12.30 -4.39 16.71
CA TYR A 472 13.41 -3.45 16.55
C TYR A 472 14.75 -4.00 17.03
N GLY A 473 14.90 -4.26 18.33
CA GLY A 473 16.18 -4.65 18.92
C GLY A 473 16.34 -6.15 19.13
N ALA A 474 15.24 -6.90 19.30
CA ALA A 474 15.23 -8.34 19.50
C ALA A 474 13.82 -8.92 19.32
N GLU A 475 13.75 -10.21 19.05
CA GLU A 475 12.55 -11.04 19.21
C GLU A 475 12.40 -11.47 20.68
N ALA A 476 12.18 -10.50 21.57
CA ALA A 476 11.99 -10.79 22.98
C ALA A 476 10.62 -11.41 23.25
N LEU A 477 10.55 -12.41 24.14
CA LEU A 477 9.29 -13.11 24.48
C LEU A 477 8.19 -12.16 24.96
N GLY A 478 8.55 -11.12 25.73
CA GLY A 478 7.60 -10.08 26.14
C GLY A 478 7.00 -9.33 24.94
N SER A 479 7.83 -8.96 23.96
CA SER A 479 7.37 -8.31 22.72
C SER A 479 6.46 -9.23 21.90
N VAL A 480 6.72 -10.54 21.89
CA VAL A 480 5.85 -11.53 21.21
C VAL A 480 4.49 -11.62 21.90
N ILE A 481 4.44 -11.62 23.23
CA ILE A 481 3.18 -11.60 24.00
C ILE A 481 2.40 -10.32 23.69
N ASP A 482 3.03 -9.16 23.82
CA ASP A 482 2.40 -7.86 23.56
C ASP A 482 1.90 -7.78 22.11
N PHE A 483 2.66 -8.33 21.16
CA PHE A 483 2.26 -8.44 19.77
C PHE A 483 1.02 -9.32 19.58
N ILE A 484 1.00 -10.53 20.14
CA ILE A 484 -0.16 -11.44 20.04
C ILE A 484 -1.41 -10.79 20.65
N MET A 485 -1.29 -10.17 21.82
CA MET A 485 -2.39 -9.45 22.47
C MET A 485 -2.84 -8.22 21.67
N SER A 486 -1.93 -7.57 20.94
CA SER A 486 -2.30 -6.45 20.05
C SER A 486 -3.14 -6.91 18.85
N ILE A 487 -2.87 -8.12 18.34
CA ILE A 487 -3.64 -8.72 17.24
C ILE A 487 -4.94 -9.33 17.75
N PHE A 488 -4.94 -9.96 18.92
CA PHE A 488 -6.11 -10.61 19.52
C PHE A 488 -6.41 -9.95 20.87
N PRO A 489 -7.09 -8.79 20.89
CA PRO A 489 -7.24 -7.98 22.10
C PRO A 489 -8.22 -8.55 23.13
N THR A 490 -9.00 -9.56 22.78
CA THR A 490 -10.00 -10.19 23.66
C THR A 490 -9.79 -11.70 23.74
N LEU A 491 -10.28 -12.34 24.81
CA LEU A 491 -10.30 -13.80 24.95
C LEU A 491 -11.03 -14.47 23.78
N SER A 492 -12.17 -13.90 23.35
CA SER A 492 -12.97 -14.41 22.23
C SER A 492 -12.24 -14.35 20.88
N SER A 493 -11.29 -13.42 20.73
CA SER A 493 -10.51 -13.26 19.50
C SER A 493 -9.28 -14.16 19.42
N MET A 494 -8.80 -14.65 20.56
CA MET A 494 -7.64 -15.55 20.62
C MET A 494 -7.91 -16.85 19.87
N PRO A 495 -6.91 -17.41 19.17
CA PRO A 495 -7.04 -18.73 18.59
C PRO A 495 -7.07 -19.80 19.70
N ASP A 496 -7.80 -20.89 19.48
CA ASP A 496 -7.77 -22.07 20.36
C ASP A 496 -6.41 -22.79 20.29
N LEU A 497 -5.71 -22.67 19.15
CA LEU A 497 -4.40 -23.26 18.92
C LEU A 497 -3.44 -22.26 18.29
N LEU A 498 -2.30 -22.01 18.93
CA LEU A 498 -1.23 -21.15 18.41
C LEU A 498 0.06 -21.95 18.25
N PHE A 499 0.53 -22.05 17.00
CA PHE A 499 1.87 -22.56 16.68
C PHE A 499 2.91 -21.43 16.74
N PHE A 500 4.01 -21.68 17.43
CA PHE A 500 5.20 -20.83 17.46
C PHE A 500 6.41 -21.69 17.78
N ASP A 501 7.51 -21.49 17.07
CA ASP A 501 8.69 -22.32 17.20
C ASP A 501 9.30 -22.26 18.62
N ASN A 502 9.16 -21.11 19.30
CA ASN A 502 9.69 -20.86 20.64
C ASN A 502 8.60 -20.89 21.73
N ASN A 503 7.49 -21.61 21.50
CA ASN A 503 6.38 -21.70 22.46
C ASN A 503 6.78 -22.28 23.82
N CYS A 504 7.82 -23.13 23.88
CA CYS A 504 8.30 -23.69 25.13
C CYS A 504 8.83 -22.61 26.09
N ASN A 505 9.59 -21.63 25.57
CA ASN A 505 10.07 -20.51 26.37
C ASN A 505 8.97 -19.46 26.55
N LEU A 506 8.10 -19.24 25.56
CA LEU A 506 6.95 -18.35 25.68
C LEU A 506 6.04 -18.75 26.84
N ARG A 507 5.68 -20.05 26.93
CA ARG A 507 4.84 -20.60 27.99
C ARG A 507 5.47 -20.44 29.37
N ARG A 508 6.76 -20.77 29.51
CA ARG A 508 7.49 -20.56 30.77
C ARG A 508 7.59 -19.08 31.15
N HIS A 509 7.70 -18.20 30.16
CA HIS A 509 7.70 -16.76 30.40
C HIS A 509 6.33 -16.30 30.90
N LEU A 510 5.24 -16.79 30.30
CA LEU A 510 3.86 -16.51 30.69
C LEU A 510 3.56 -16.88 32.15
N GLU A 511 4.09 -18.00 32.67
CA GLU A 511 3.92 -18.42 34.07
C GLU A 511 4.33 -17.34 35.09
N ASN A 512 5.27 -16.47 34.70
CA ASN A 512 5.79 -15.39 35.56
C ASN A 512 5.18 -14.00 35.23
N ARG A 513 4.18 -13.93 34.36
CA ARG A 513 3.49 -12.68 34.00
C ARG A 513 2.31 -12.41 34.93
N ALA A 514 1.81 -11.16 34.85
CA ALA A 514 0.61 -10.73 35.55
C ALA A 514 -0.58 -11.64 35.23
N GLU A 515 -1.48 -11.81 36.21
CA GLU A 515 -2.66 -12.67 36.10
C GLU A 515 -3.53 -12.36 34.89
N GLU A 516 -3.71 -11.07 34.57
CA GLU A 516 -4.46 -10.61 33.40
C GLU A 516 -3.86 -11.11 32.07
N VAL A 517 -2.53 -11.11 31.95
CA VAL A 517 -1.82 -11.62 30.76
C VAL A 517 -1.94 -13.13 30.70
N ARG A 518 -1.82 -13.84 31.83
CA ARG A 518 -1.99 -15.30 31.87
C ARG A 518 -3.40 -15.73 31.46
N ARG A 519 -4.42 -15.04 31.99
CA ARG A 519 -5.83 -15.27 31.63
C ARG A 519 -6.06 -15.11 30.14
N HIS A 520 -5.41 -14.13 29.50
CA HIS A 520 -5.51 -13.87 28.07
C HIS A 520 -5.16 -15.09 27.19
N PHE A 521 -4.29 -15.98 27.67
CA PHE A 521 -3.84 -17.19 26.95
C PHE A 521 -4.44 -18.49 27.53
N GLU A 522 -5.32 -18.41 28.53
CA GLU A 522 -5.78 -19.58 29.30
C GLU A 522 -6.48 -20.65 28.44
N HIS A 523 -7.17 -20.21 27.38
CA HIS A 523 -7.90 -21.09 26.46
C HIS A 523 -7.13 -21.37 25.16
N THR A 524 -5.89 -20.93 25.06
CA THR A 524 -5.05 -21.13 23.87
C THR A 524 -4.03 -22.23 24.11
N LEU A 525 -4.09 -23.27 23.28
CA LEU A 525 -3.07 -24.30 23.25
C LEU A 525 -1.80 -23.78 22.58
N LEU A 526 -0.70 -23.72 23.33
CA LEU A 526 0.61 -23.27 22.87
C LEU A 526 1.48 -24.45 22.46
N VAL A 527 1.64 -24.66 21.16
CA VAL A 527 2.29 -25.84 20.58
C VAL A 527 3.49 -25.44 19.73
N VAL A 528 4.60 -26.18 19.82
CA VAL A 528 5.78 -25.94 18.98
C VAL A 528 5.52 -26.48 17.57
N ASP A 529 6.04 -25.80 16.56
CA ASP A 529 5.98 -26.29 15.17
C ASP A 529 6.64 -27.69 15.05
N ALA A 530 5.99 -28.60 14.32
CA ALA A 530 6.39 -29.99 14.20
C ALA A 530 7.82 -30.14 13.64
N PHE A 531 8.27 -29.23 12.77
CA PHE A 531 9.64 -29.25 12.24
C PHE A 531 10.68 -28.72 13.23
N HIS A 532 10.33 -27.72 14.06
CA HIS A 532 11.20 -27.25 15.15
C HIS A 532 11.45 -28.38 16.16
N TRP A 533 10.39 -29.15 16.46
CA TRP A 533 10.48 -30.30 17.36
C TRP A 533 11.53 -31.33 16.92
N ASP A 534 11.50 -31.74 15.65
CA ASP A 534 12.40 -32.76 15.10
C ASP A 534 13.87 -32.30 15.02
N ARG A 535 14.12 -31.00 14.76
CA ARG A 535 15.47 -30.49 14.47
C ARG A 535 16.20 -29.86 15.64
N LYS A 536 15.49 -29.25 16.59
CA LYS A 536 16.12 -28.40 17.62
C LYS A 536 16.02 -28.95 19.05
N HIS A 537 15.16 -29.92 19.32
CA HIS A 537 15.07 -30.52 20.65
C HIS A 537 15.90 -31.81 20.73
N LYS A 538 16.80 -31.88 21.72
CA LYS A 538 17.43 -33.14 22.11
C LYS A 538 16.56 -33.76 23.20
N LEU A 539 16.13 -35.01 23.00
CA LEU A 539 15.22 -35.75 23.90
C LEU A 539 15.60 -35.70 25.39
N SER A 540 16.87 -35.47 25.74
CA SER A 540 17.38 -35.44 27.11
C SER A 540 17.38 -34.07 27.82
N ARG A 541 17.10 -32.94 27.14
CA ARG A 541 17.12 -31.59 27.75
C ARG A 541 15.77 -30.86 27.78
N ASP A 542 14.78 -31.30 27.01
CA ASP A 542 13.55 -30.54 26.76
C ASP A 542 12.28 -31.22 27.29
N GLN A 543 12.33 -31.78 28.51
CA GLN A 543 11.19 -32.46 29.14
C GLN A 543 9.96 -31.56 29.26
N TYR A 544 10.14 -30.28 29.59
CA TYR A 544 9.06 -29.30 29.66
C TYR A 544 8.35 -29.12 28.31
N CYS A 545 9.12 -29.00 27.22
CA CYS A 545 8.56 -28.87 25.88
C CYS A 545 7.76 -30.13 25.49
N SER A 546 8.30 -31.32 25.81
CA SER A 546 7.64 -32.61 25.57
C SER A 546 6.29 -32.75 26.25
N MET A 547 6.19 -32.26 27.49
CA MET A 547 4.97 -32.39 28.29
C MET A 547 3.92 -31.35 27.92
N HIS A 548 4.32 -30.15 27.49
CA HIS A 548 3.41 -29.00 27.45
C HIS A 548 3.19 -28.42 26.06
N CYS A 549 4.12 -28.62 25.12
CA CYS A 549 4.08 -27.99 23.80
C CYS A 549 4.24 -28.97 22.64
N ASN A 550 4.25 -30.29 22.92
CA ASN A 550 4.35 -31.32 21.89
C ASN A 550 2.97 -31.54 21.22
N PRO A 551 2.84 -31.30 19.91
CA PRO A 551 1.57 -31.51 19.19
C PRO A 551 1.06 -32.95 19.29
N ALA A 552 1.95 -33.94 19.43
CA ALA A 552 1.60 -35.36 19.48
C ALA A 552 0.84 -35.78 20.74
N VAL A 553 0.79 -34.92 21.77
CA VAL A 553 0.03 -35.17 23.00
C VAL A 553 -1.47 -34.91 22.81
N TYR A 554 -1.87 -34.30 21.69
CA TYR A 554 -3.25 -33.89 21.40
C TYR A 554 -3.79 -34.66 20.18
N PRO A 555 -4.47 -35.82 20.39
CA PRO A 555 -5.02 -36.63 19.30
C PRO A 555 -5.97 -35.85 18.38
N GLU A 556 -6.68 -34.85 18.90
CA GLU A 556 -7.56 -33.95 18.15
C GLU A 556 -6.85 -33.09 17.09
N LEU A 557 -5.52 -33.00 17.14
CA LEU A 557 -4.70 -32.31 16.14
C LEU A 557 -4.24 -33.23 15.00
N CYS A 558 -4.47 -34.54 15.10
CA CYS A 558 -4.19 -35.50 14.05
C CYS A 558 -5.39 -35.64 13.10
N ASP A 559 -5.12 -35.76 11.80
CA ASP A 559 -6.15 -36.02 10.79
C ASP A 559 -6.60 -37.49 10.87
N GLU A 560 -7.80 -37.72 11.40
CA GLU A 560 -8.39 -39.07 11.52
C GLU A 560 -8.52 -39.78 10.16
N THR A 561 -8.64 -39.02 9.07
CA THR A 561 -8.81 -39.56 7.72
C THR A 561 -7.47 -39.88 7.04
N LYS A 562 -6.36 -39.34 7.57
CA LYS A 562 -5.01 -39.49 6.98
C LYS A 562 -4.00 -39.83 8.07
N PRO A 563 -3.58 -41.09 8.19
CA PRO A 563 -2.60 -41.48 9.20
C PRO A 563 -1.30 -40.67 9.03
N ASN A 564 -0.74 -40.21 10.15
CA ASN A 564 0.49 -39.41 10.23
C ASN A 564 0.42 -38.02 9.59
N LYS A 565 -0.77 -37.42 9.46
CA LYS A 565 -0.92 -36.04 9.00
C LYS A 565 -1.55 -35.16 10.07
N TRP A 566 -1.01 -33.96 10.26
CA TRP A 566 -1.60 -32.94 11.13
C TRP A 566 -2.85 -32.32 10.48
N LEU A 567 -3.82 -31.98 11.33
CA LEU A 567 -5.08 -31.35 10.95
C LEU A 567 -4.88 -29.93 10.37
N PHE A 568 -3.88 -29.23 10.88
CA PHE A 568 -3.51 -27.87 10.47
C PHE A 568 -2.11 -27.84 9.87
N ASN A 569 -1.91 -26.95 8.89
CA ASN A 569 -0.59 -26.65 8.33
C ASN A 569 0.19 -25.72 9.28
N SER A 570 1.06 -26.28 10.11
CA SER A 570 1.91 -25.52 11.02
C SER A 570 3.01 -24.73 10.30
N SER A 571 3.37 -25.10 9.06
CA SER A 571 4.36 -24.39 8.23
C SER A 571 3.79 -23.19 7.46
N ALA A 572 2.54 -22.80 7.72
CA ALA A 572 1.89 -21.69 6.99
C ALA A 572 2.65 -20.37 7.14
N CYS A 573 3.19 -20.09 8.33
CA CYS A 573 3.96 -18.87 8.56
C CYS A 573 5.32 -18.90 7.84
N GLU A 574 6.01 -20.04 7.81
CA GLU A 574 7.26 -20.19 7.03
C GLU A 574 7.02 -19.94 5.53
N GLN A 575 5.90 -20.43 4.98
CA GLN A 575 5.53 -20.19 3.58
C GLN A 575 5.23 -18.71 3.31
N ALA A 576 4.51 -18.05 4.23
CA ALA A 576 4.23 -16.61 4.15
C ALA A 576 5.53 -15.78 4.26
N ASN A 577 6.42 -16.16 5.17
CA ASN A 577 7.76 -15.58 5.33
C ASN A 577 8.58 -15.73 4.04
N ALA A 578 8.59 -16.92 3.43
CA ALA A 578 9.27 -17.14 2.15
C ALA A 578 8.72 -16.27 1.00
N TRP A 579 7.40 -16.01 0.99
CA TRP A 579 6.79 -15.06 0.06
C TRP A 579 7.18 -13.60 0.38
N LEU A 580 7.12 -13.19 1.65
CA LEU A 580 7.41 -11.83 2.08
C LEU A 580 8.90 -11.46 1.88
N ARG A 581 9.81 -12.42 2.04
CA ARG A 581 11.26 -12.26 1.81
C ARG A 581 11.58 -11.68 0.43
N LYS A 582 10.76 -11.98 -0.58
CA LYS A 582 10.97 -11.53 -1.96
C LYS A 582 10.90 -10.00 -2.10
N PHE A 583 10.32 -9.29 -1.13
CA PHE A 583 10.26 -7.83 -1.09
C PHE A 583 11.46 -7.18 -0.37
N ALA A 584 12.38 -7.96 0.23
CA ALA A 584 13.45 -7.43 1.07
C ALA A 584 14.31 -6.37 0.37
N ALA A 585 14.60 -6.55 -0.92
CA ALA A 585 15.34 -5.55 -1.70
C ALA A 585 14.56 -4.23 -1.89
N GLN A 586 13.24 -4.30 -2.03
CA GLN A 586 12.37 -3.12 -2.23
C GLN A 586 12.19 -2.35 -0.92
N THR A 587 12.05 -3.06 0.20
CA THR A 587 11.78 -2.45 1.51
C THR A 587 13.04 -1.95 2.20
N ARG A 588 14.22 -2.38 1.73
CA ARG A 588 15.52 -2.16 2.37
C ARG A 588 15.81 -0.72 2.79
N GLU A 589 15.44 0.25 1.96
CA GLU A 589 15.74 1.67 2.12
C GLU A 589 14.46 2.51 2.21
N MET A 590 13.32 1.90 2.55
CA MET A 590 12.06 2.63 2.74
C MET A 590 12.08 3.40 4.08
N THR A 591 11.42 4.57 4.08
CA THR A 591 11.10 5.27 5.32
C THR A 591 10.10 4.45 6.13
N ALA A 592 10.00 4.70 7.44
CA ALA A 592 9.09 3.95 8.31
C ALA A 592 7.63 4.00 7.83
N VAL A 593 7.09 5.19 7.54
CA VAL A 593 5.71 5.34 7.08
C VAL A 593 5.46 4.55 5.80
N ARG A 594 6.38 4.65 4.83
CA ARG A 594 6.22 3.97 3.55
C ARG A 594 6.40 2.46 3.66
N PHE A 595 7.31 2.00 4.50
CA PHE A 595 7.54 0.57 4.75
C PHE A 595 6.27 -0.10 5.29
N GLU A 596 5.67 0.48 6.34
CA GLU A 596 4.45 -0.05 6.94
C GLU A 596 3.30 -0.05 5.90
N PHE A 597 3.15 1.07 5.19
CA PHE A 597 2.13 1.23 4.14
C PHE A 597 2.26 0.18 3.03
N PHE A 598 3.48 0.02 2.52
CA PHE A 598 3.79 -0.91 1.42
C PHE A 598 3.54 -2.36 1.83
N LEU A 599 4.04 -2.78 3.00
CA LEU A 599 3.83 -4.14 3.50
C LEU A 599 2.34 -4.44 3.69
N ASP A 600 1.59 -3.50 4.25
CA ASP A 600 0.15 -3.68 4.44
C ASP A 600 -0.61 -3.79 3.11
N GLU A 601 -0.21 -3.05 2.07
CA GLU A 601 -0.82 -3.15 0.74
C GLU A 601 -0.50 -4.47 0.03
N VAL A 602 0.75 -4.93 0.07
CA VAL A 602 1.10 -6.21 -0.57
C VAL A 602 0.48 -7.40 0.18
N ILE A 603 0.36 -7.32 1.51
CA ILE A 603 -0.33 -8.34 2.33
C ILE A 603 -1.83 -8.35 2.03
N LYS A 604 -2.46 -7.18 1.93
CA LYS A 604 -3.87 -7.07 1.54
C LYS A 604 -4.12 -7.74 0.18
N ALA A 605 -3.31 -7.41 -0.82
CA ALA A 605 -3.41 -7.99 -2.16
C ALA A 605 -3.11 -9.51 -2.18
N HIS A 606 -2.15 -9.97 -1.38
CA HIS A 606 -1.86 -11.39 -1.20
C HIS A 606 -3.06 -12.13 -0.63
N ASN A 607 -3.64 -11.60 0.43
CA ASN A 607 -4.82 -12.16 1.08
C ASN A 607 -6.04 -12.19 0.15
N GLU A 608 -6.26 -11.15 -0.66
CA GLU A 608 -7.30 -11.14 -1.70
C GLU A 608 -7.15 -12.34 -2.66
N HIS A 609 -5.92 -12.63 -3.08
CA HIS A 609 -5.61 -13.77 -3.93
C HIS A 609 -5.85 -15.11 -3.22
N ILE A 610 -5.33 -15.29 -2.00
CA ILE A 610 -5.53 -16.52 -1.23
C ILE A 610 -7.02 -16.79 -1.00
N VAL A 611 -7.78 -15.78 -0.59
CA VAL A 611 -9.23 -15.90 -0.39
C VAL A 611 -9.93 -16.30 -1.69
N LEU A 612 -9.53 -15.75 -2.84
CA LEU A 612 -10.07 -16.16 -4.13
C LEU A 612 -9.78 -17.63 -4.45
N GLN A 613 -8.56 -18.11 -4.16
CA GLN A 613 -8.21 -19.53 -4.33
C GLN A 613 -9.01 -20.44 -3.40
N LEU A 614 -9.18 -20.04 -2.14
CA LEU A 614 -10.00 -20.76 -1.17
C LEU A 614 -11.46 -20.87 -1.62
N ARG A 615 -12.02 -19.80 -2.21
CA ARG A 615 -13.37 -19.86 -2.81
C ARG A 615 -13.44 -20.83 -3.97
N ARG A 616 -12.47 -20.80 -4.88
CA ARG A 616 -12.39 -21.72 -6.04
C ARG A 616 -12.23 -23.18 -5.63
N ALA A 617 -11.52 -23.43 -4.53
CA ALA A 617 -11.31 -24.75 -3.96
C ALA A 617 -12.45 -25.20 -3.02
N ASN A 618 -13.54 -24.43 -2.89
CA ASN A 618 -14.66 -24.72 -1.99
C ASN A 618 -14.23 -24.92 -0.52
N HIS A 619 -13.32 -24.08 -0.04
CA HIS A 619 -12.93 -24.03 1.38
C HIS A 619 -13.74 -23.03 2.22
N PHE A 620 -14.76 -22.40 1.62
CA PHE A 620 -15.74 -21.52 2.27
C PHE A 620 -15.14 -20.40 3.14
N PRO A 621 -14.27 -19.54 2.58
CA PRO A 621 -13.70 -18.42 3.33
C PRO A 621 -14.77 -17.39 3.68
N HIS A 622 -14.83 -17.01 4.96
CA HIS A 622 -15.75 -16.03 5.53
C HIS A 622 -15.08 -15.25 6.66
N HIS A 623 -15.78 -14.24 7.19
CA HIS A 623 -15.35 -13.50 8.37
C HIS A 623 -16.19 -13.91 9.57
N ILE A 624 -15.54 -14.20 10.68
CA ILE A 624 -16.24 -14.43 11.95
C ILE A 624 -16.89 -13.10 12.36
N PRO A 625 -18.19 -13.10 12.74
CA PRO A 625 -18.87 -11.87 13.16
C PRO A 625 -18.16 -11.19 14.33
N ALA A 626 -18.03 -9.87 14.28
CA ALA A 626 -17.36 -9.10 15.34
C ALA A 626 -18.00 -9.31 16.72
N SER A 627 -19.31 -9.57 16.79
CA SER A 627 -20.03 -9.91 18.03
C SER A 627 -19.49 -11.16 18.72
N ASN A 628 -18.88 -12.08 17.96
CA ASN A 628 -18.34 -13.33 18.47
C ASN A 628 -16.84 -13.19 18.82
N LEU A 629 -16.22 -12.07 18.49
CA LEU A 629 -14.81 -11.75 18.75
C LEU A 629 -14.64 -10.61 19.76
N ALA A 630 -15.74 -9.98 20.18
CA ALA A 630 -15.75 -8.87 21.13
C ALA A 630 -15.57 -9.34 22.58
#